data_AF-A0A1V9E4H5-F1
#
_entry.id   AF-A0A1V9E4H5-F1
#
_cell.length_a   1.000
_cell.length_b   1.000
_cell.length_c   1.000
_cell.angle_alpha   90.00
_cell.angle_beta   90.00
_cell.angle_gamma   90.00
#
_symmetry.space_group_name_H-M   'P 1'
#
loop_
_entity.id
_entity.type
_entity.pdbx_description
1 polymer ?
#
loop_
_entity_poly.entity_id
_entity_poly.type
_entity_poly.pdbx_seq_one_letter_code
_entity_poly.pdbx_strand_id
1 'polypeptide(L)'
;MEEFENNDLNLKGKIYGSAPVQSDGTINGFPFYFRARWDEWSFAISENPDISPVDIQLIDAGKEYGYFAEGRIGKAWEYLASYMEVNMVKDIITKCTIEYLKTKL
;
A
#
# COMPACT_ATOMS: atom_id res chain seq x y z
N MET A 1 -7.01 -11.95 -9.64
CA MET A 1 -7.19 -11.35 -8.31
C MET A 1 -6.70 -12.37 -7.31
N GLU A 2 -5.86 -11.96 -6.37
CA GLU A 2 -5.26 -12.84 -5.37
C GLU A 2 -5.46 -12.26 -3.97
N GLU A 3 -5.96 -13.07 -3.04
CA GLU A 3 -6.21 -12.66 -1.66
C GLU A 3 -5.02 -13.02 -0.76
N PHE A 4 -4.84 -12.27 0.32
CA PHE A 4 -3.81 -12.54 1.31
C PHE A 4 -4.22 -12.05 2.71
N GLU A 5 -3.66 -12.69 3.72
CA GLU A 5 -3.84 -12.35 5.12
C GLU A 5 -2.54 -12.52 5.90
N ASN A 6 -2.36 -11.70 6.95
CA ASN A 6 -1.35 -11.87 7.97
C ASN A 6 -2.00 -11.55 9.33
N ASN A 7 -2.27 -12.60 10.10
CA ASN A 7 -3.00 -12.51 11.37
C ASN A 7 -2.20 -11.78 12.45
N ASP A 8 -0.87 -11.90 12.47
CA ASP A 8 -0.01 -11.22 13.44
C ASP A 8 -0.04 -9.70 13.28
N LEU A 9 -0.28 -9.23 12.06
CA LEU A 9 -0.40 -7.81 11.72
C LEU A 9 -1.84 -7.33 11.58
N ASN A 10 -2.82 -8.23 11.77
CA ASN A 10 -4.25 -7.99 11.49
C ASN A 10 -4.47 -7.33 10.11
N LEU A 11 -3.75 -7.85 9.12
CA LEU A 11 -3.70 -7.37 7.75
C LEU A 11 -4.46 -8.36 6.85
N LYS A 12 -5.35 -7.85 6.02
CA LYS A 12 -6.01 -8.62 4.96
C LYS A 12 -6.17 -7.75 3.72
N GLY A 13 -6.05 -8.33 2.54
CA GLY A 13 -6.24 -7.59 1.30
C GLY A 13 -6.37 -8.46 0.06
N LYS A 14 -6.62 -7.79 -1.07
CA LYS A 14 -6.73 -8.39 -2.40
C LYS A 14 -5.85 -7.64 -3.38
N ILE A 15 -5.09 -8.39 -4.16
CA ILE A 15 -4.20 -7.88 -5.22
C ILE A 15 -4.89 -8.08 -6.57
N TYR A 16 -4.91 -7.04 -7.39
CA TYR A 16 -5.56 -7.03 -8.70
C TYR A 16 -4.90 -6.04 -9.66
N GLY A 17 -5.36 -6.05 -10.91
CA GLY A 17 -4.73 -5.30 -11.99
C GLY A 17 -3.49 -6.02 -12.54
N SER A 18 -3.29 -5.95 -13.85
CA SER A 18 -2.12 -6.53 -14.52
C SER A 18 -1.03 -5.50 -14.80
N ALA A 19 -1.43 -4.25 -15.06
CA ALA A 19 -0.58 -3.07 -15.16
C ALA A 19 -1.51 -1.83 -15.22
N PRO A 20 -1.64 -1.03 -14.14
CA PRO A 20 -0.91 -1.13 -12.88
C PRO A 20 -1.41 -2.26 -11.97
N VAL A 21 -0.49 -2.91 -11.26
CA VAL A 21 -0.83 -3.74 -10.09
C VAL A 21 -1.30 -2.84 -8.95
N GLN A 22 -2.36 -3.27 -8.28
CA GLN A 22 -3.06 -2.57 -7.21
C GLN A 22 -3.41 -3.55 -6.09
N SER A 23 -3.62 -3.02 -4.89
CA SER A 23 -4.16 -3.78 -3.77
C SER A 23 -4.98 -2.88 -2.86
N ASP A 24 -6.05 -3.44 -2.28
CA ASP A 24 -6.81 -2.79 -1.21
C ASP A 24 -7.22 -3.81 -0.15
N GLY A 25 -7.53 -3.31 1.04
CA GLY A 25 -7.83 -4.15 2.19
C GLY A 25 -7.85 -3.34 3.48
N THR A 26 -7.56 -4.00 4.61
CA THR A 26 -7.57 -3.36 5.93
C THR A 26 -6.40 -3.80 6.81
N ILE A 27 -5.93 -2.90 7.67
CA ILE A 27 -4.98 -3.14 8.76
C ILE A 27 -5.62 -2.64 10.06
N ASN A 28 -5.83 -3.51 11.04
CA ASN A 28 -6.55 -3.14 12.28
C ASN A 28 -7.92 -2.48 12.02
N GLY A 29 -8.60 -2.86 10.93
CA GLY A 29 -9.87 -2.28 10.51
C GLY A 29 -9.76 -0.97 9.72
N PHE A 30 -8.58 -0.35 9.64
CA PHE A 30 -8.34 0.84 8.83
C PHE A 30 -8.11 0.46 7.36
N PRO A 31 -8.81 1.08 6.39
CA PRO A 31 -8.64 0.78 4.98
C PRO A 31 -7.27 1.22 4.46
N PHE A 32 -6.66 0.39 3.61
CA PHE A 32 -5.45 0.74 2.88
C PHE A 32 -5.65 0.69 1.36
N TYR A 33 -4.79 1.39 0.64
CA TYR A 33 -4.67 1.29 -0.81
C TYR A 33 -3.20 1.24 -1.23
N PHE A 34 -2.90 0.37 -2.19
CA PHE A 34 -1.60 0.23 -2.84
C PHE A 34 -1.77 0.37 -4.34
N ARG A 35 -0.85 1.09 -4.99
CA ARG A 35 -0.81 1.20 -6.44
C ARG A 35 0.62 1.28 -6.94
N ALA A 36 0.93 0.52 -7.97
CA ALA A 36 2.22 0.58 -8.66
C ALA A 36 2.06 1.07 -10.10
N ARG A 37 2.68 2.19 -10.46
CA ARG A 37 2.57 2.82 -11.77
C ARG A 37 3.97 3.19 -12.29
N TRP A 38 4.29 2.78 -13.53
CA TRP A 38 5.62 2.97 -14.12
C TRP A 38 6.71 2.31 -13.28
N ASP A 39 7.65 3.11 -12.78
CA ASP A 39 8.76 2.73 -11.90
C ASP A 39 8.44 2.98 -10.42
N GLU A 40 7.23 3.47 -10.09
CA GLU A 40 6.86 3.94 -8.76
C GLU A 40 5.75 3.11 -8.14
N TRP A 41 5.70 3.10 -6.81
CA TRP A 41 4.57 2.60 -6.03
C TRP A 41 4.25 3.56 -4.89
N SER A 42 2.98 3.57 -4.50
CA SER A 42 2.47 4.28 -3.33
C SER A 42 1.60 3.37 -2.49
N PHE A 43 1.63 3.57 -1.19
CA PHE A 43 0.84 2.87 -0.19
C PHE A 43 0.28 3.87 0.82
N ALA A 44 -1.00 3.78 1.10
CA ALA A 44 -1.68 4.65 2.05
C ALA A 44 -2.61 3.87 2.97
N ILE A 45 -2.74 4.33 4.22
CA ILE A 45 -3.73 3.88 5.20
C ILE A 45 -4.53 5.10 5.62
N SER A 46 -5.85 4.98 5.68
CA SER A 46 -6.71 6.02 6.22
C SER A 46 -7.25 5.64 7.59
N GLU A 47 -7.00 6.49 8.57
CA GLU A 47 -7.62 6.45 9.92
C GLU A 47 -8.87 7.34 9.98
N ASN A 48 -9.08 8.20 8.98
CA ASN A 48 -10.24 9.05 8.90
C ASN A 48 -11.34 8.36 8.05
N PRO A 49 -12.54 8.09 8.60
CA PRO A 49 -13.60 7.41 7.87
C PRO A 49 -14.14 8.21 6.68
N ASP A 50 -13.93 9.53 6.64
CA ASP A 50 -14.40 10.42 5.58
C ASP A 50 -13.38 10.58 4.44
N ILE A 51 -12.15 10.07 4.61
CA ILE A 51 -11.06 10.18 3.64
C ILE A 51 -10.72 8.80 3.09
N SER A 52 -10.80 8.64 1.76
CA SER A 52 -10.35 7.41 1.10
C SER A 52 -8.82 7.33 1.13
N PRO A 53 -8.22 6.15 1.38
CA PRO A 53 -6.77 6.00 1.25
C PRO A 53 -6.26 6.29 -0.17
N VAL A 54 -7.13 6.25 -1.19
CA VAL A 54 -6.79 6.65 -2.57
C VAL A 54 -6.49 8.16 -2.69
N ASP A 55 -7.07 8.97 -1.80
CA ASP A 55 -6.92 10.43 -1.77
C ASP A 55 -5.69 10.88 -0.94
N ILE A 56 -5.09 9.97 -0.18
CA ILE A 56 -3.86 10.22 0.57
C ILE A 56 -2.66 9.98 -0.37
N GLN A 57 -2.23 11.04 -1.07
CA GLN A 57 -1.17 10.98 -2.08
C GLN A 57 0.10 11.76 -1.74
N LEU A 58 0.18 12.31 -0.52
CA LEU A 58 1.30 13.11 -0.05
C LEU A 58 1.66 12.73 1.39
N ILE A 59 2.93 12.90 1.74
CA ILE A 59 3.44 12.64 3.10
C ILE A 59 2.65 13.42 4.16
N ASP A 60 2.34 14.70 3.93
CA ASP A 60 1.63 15.51 4.93
C ASP A 60 0.17 15.07 5.11
N ALA A 61 -0.52 14.69 4.02
CA ALA A 61 -1.84 14.07 4.11
C ALA A 61 -1.78 12.73 4.85
N GLY A 62 -0.72 11.95 4.65
CA GLY A 62 -0.46 10.73 5.40
C GLY A 62 -0.32 11.00 6.90
N LYS A 63 0.44 12.02 7.31
CA LYS A 63 0.57 12.40 8.73
C LYS A 63 -0.75 12.88 9.32
N GLU A 64 -1.57 13.56 8.54
CA GLU A 64 -2.84 14.14 9.01
C GLU A 64 -3.95 13.08 9.11
N TYR A 65 -4.04 12.17 8.14
CA TYR A 65 -5.18 11.25 7.99
C TYR A 65 -4.84 9.77 8.15
N GLY A 66 -3.58 9.39 8.34
CA GLY A 66 -3.19 8.00 8.67
C GLY A 66 -1.73 7.67 8.38
N TYR A 67 -1.45 7.12 7.20
CA TYR A 67 -0.10 6.76 6.76
C TYR A 67 0.07 6.93 5.25
N PHE A 68 1.26 7.34 4.81
CA PHE A 68 1.65 7.36 3.41
C PHE A 68 3.11 6.93 3.26
N ALA A 69 3.37 6.04 2.30
CA ALA A 69 4.70 5.65 1.88
C ALA A 69 4.74 5.50 0.36
N GLU A 70 5.91 5.76 -0.21
CA GLU A 70 6.16 5.60 -1.63
C GLU A 70 7.57 5.07 -1.87
N GLY A 71 7.78 4.53 -3.06
CA GLY A 71 9.10 4.06 -3.46
C GLY A 71 9.17 3.77 -4.94
N ARG A 72 10.33 3.27 -5.36
CA ARG A 72 10.64 2.95 -6.76
C ARG A 72 11.15 1.53 -6.92
N ILE A 73 10.91 0.96 -8.10
CA ILE A 73 11.49 -0.31 -8.56
C ILE A 73 12.15 -0.09 -9.90
N GLY A 74 13.42 -0.52 -9.99
CA GLY A 74 14.21 -0.36 -11.21
C GLY A 74 14.74 1.05 -11.41
N LYS A 75 14.98 1.41 -12.66
CA LYS A 75 15.43 2.75 -13.06
C LYS A 75 14.24 3.63 -13.44
N ALA A 76 14.46 4.94 -13.40
CA ALA A 76 13.48 5.92 -13.84
C ALA A 76 13.00 5.60 -15.27
N TRP A 77 11.67 5.71 -15.47
CA TRP A 77 10.98 5.47 -16.75
C TRP A 77 10.88 4.01 -17.21
N GLU A 78 11.27 3.05 -16.35
CA GLU A 78 10.94 1.65 -16.56
C GLU A 78 9.49 1.36 -16.10
N TYR A 79 8.95 0.20 -16.48
CA TYR A 79 7.60 -0.22 -16.10
C TYR A 79 7.60 -1.30 -15.01
N LEU A 80 8.75 -1.57 -14.38
CA LEU A 80 8.94 -2.72 -13.51
C LEU A 80 8.01 -2.71 -12.29
N ALA A 81 7.66 -1.53 -11.76
CA ALA A 81 6.68 -1.46 -10.67
C ALA A 81 5.27 -1.82 -11.16
N SER A 82 4.88 -1.41 -12.38
CA SER A 82 3.57 -1.77 -12.94
C SER A 82 3.38 -3.26 -13.18
N TYR A 83 4.46 -4.03 -13.37
CA TYR A 83 4.45 -5.48 -13.57
C TYR A 83 4.98 -6.25 -12.36
N MET A 84 4.89 -5.66 -11.17
CA MET A 84 5.43 -6.26 -9.95
C MET A 84 4.81 -7.63 -9.67
N GLU A 85 5.68 -8.61 -9.40
CA GLU A 85 5.28 -9.95 -8.97
C GLU A 85 4.46 -9.88 -7.68
N VAL A 86 3.46 -10.74 -7.56
CA VAL A 86 2.52 -10.71 -6.43
C VAL A 86 3.21 -10.83 -5.08
N ASN A 87 4.25 -11.67 -4.96
CA ASN A 87 4.99 -11.80 -3.70
C ASN A 87 5.71 -10.50 -3.32
N MET A 88 6.24 -9.76 -4.28
CA MET A 88 6.90 -8.49 -4.01
C MET A 88 5.88 -7.42 -3.55
N VAL A 89 4.67 -7.42 -4.10
CA VAL A 89 3.57 -6.57 -3.61
C VAL A 89 3.24 -6.90 -2.15
N LYS A 90 3.12 -8.19 -1.81
CA LYS A 90 2.86 -8.64 -0.43
C LYS A 90 3.99 -8.22 0.52
N ASP A 91 5.24 -8.33 0.10
CA ASP A 91 6.40 -7.93 0.89
C ASP A 91 6.40 -6.42 1.18
N ILE A 92 6.12 -5.60 0.17
CA ILE A 92 6.03 -4.13 0.34
C ILE A 92 4.88 -3.76 1.27
N ILE A 93 3.68 -4.32 1.07
CA ILE A 93 2.52 -4.05 1.93
C ILE A 93 2.82 -4.48 3.38
N THR A 94 3.43 -5.65 3.57
CA THR A 94 3.82 -6.15 4.89
C THR A 94 4.83 -5.21 5.55
N LYS A 95 5.85 -4.75 4.81
CA LYS A 95 6.82 -3.77 5.31
C LYS A 95 6.16 -2.47 5.73
N CYS A 96 5.32 -1.88 4.87
CA CYS A 96 4.61 -0.64 5.18
C CYS A 96 3.68 -0.80 6.39
N THR A 97 3.03 -1.96 6.52
CA THR A 97 2.20 -2.29 7.69
C THR A 97 3.03 -2.31 8.97
N ILE A 98 4.20 -2.95 8.96
CA ILE A 98 5.11 -2.97 10.12
C ILE A 98 5.57 -1.55 10.48
N GLU A 99 5.90 -0.73 9.48
CA GLU A 99 6.31 0.66 9.70
C GLU A 99 5.18 1.50 10.31
N TYR A 100 3.96 1.39 9.78
CA TYR A 100 2.77 2.02 10.34
C TYR A 100 2.51 1.60 11.79
N LEU A 101 2.54 0.30 12.10
CA LEU A 101 2.25 -0.18 13.45
C LEU A 101 3.30 0.30 14.47
N LYS A 102 4.56 0.50 14.05
CA LYS A 102 5.60 1.09 14.91
C LYS A 102 5.32 2.55 15.27
N THR A 103 4.57 3.30 14.46
CA THR A 103 4.19 4.68 14.81
C THR A 103 3.00 4.74 15.77
N LYS A 104 2.41 3.61 16.12
CA LYS A 104 1.26 3.49 17.04
C LYS A 104 1.63 2.97 18.43
N LEU A 105 2.90 2.60 18.63
CA LEU A 105 3.50 2.25 19.93
C LEU A 105 3.97 3.52 20.64
#